data_AF-A0A835RYS1-F1
#
_entry.id   AF-A0A835RYS1-F1
#
_cell.length_a   1.000
_cell.length_b   1.000
_cell.length_c   1.000
_cell.angle_alpha   90.00
_cell.angle_beta   90.00
_cell.angle_gamma   90.00
#
_symmetry.space_group_name_H-M   'P 1'
#
loop_
_entity.id
_entity.type
_entity.pdbx_description
1 polymer ?
#
loop_
_entity_poly.entity_id
_entity_poly.type
_entity_poly.pdbx_seq_one_letter_code
_entity_poly.pdbx_strand_id
1 'polypeptide(L)'
;MDRLYRLSFIRNKQTGQFEGYGFVEFATRATAERVLQTYNGTMMPNGEQAFRLNWAGGKKGDDANDYTIFVGDLASDVTEYMLQETFRSHYTSVKGAKIVTDRITGRSKGYGFVRFGDANEQARAMTEMNGVFAQRGL
;
A
#
# COMPACT_ATOMS: atom_id res chain seq x y z
N MET A 1 20.44 26.56 6.84
CA MET A 1 19.94 25.52 7.78
C MET A 1 18.47 25.27 7.45
N ASP A 2 18.14 24.08 6.95
CA ASP A 2 16.76 23.72 6.60
C ASP A 2 15.92 23.63 7.89
N ARG A 3 14.93 24.51 8.04
CA ARG A 3 14.05 24.57 9.22
C ARG A 3 13.06 23.39 9.18
N LEU A 4 13.23 22.44 10.10
CA LEU A 4 12.19 21.47 10.47
C LEU A 4 11.02 22.22 11.09
N TYR A 5 9.80 21.96 10.61
CA TYR A 5 8.60 22.67 11.08
C TYR A 5 7.93 21.92 12.23
N ARG A 6 7.85 20.58 12.14
CA ARG A 6 7.26 19.74 13.17
C ARG A 6 7.78 18.31 13.09
N LEU A 7 8.04 17.72 14.25
CA LEU A 7 8.34 16.30 14.38
C LEU A 7 7.39 15.69 15.40
N SER A 8 6.59 14.71 14.97
CA SER A 8 5.56 14.08 15.81
C SER A 8 5.79 12.58 15.86
N PHE A 9 6.03 12.02 17.04
CA PHE A 9 6.08 10.57 17.24
C PHE A 9 4.71 10.05 17.62
N ILE A 10 4.28 8.96 17.00
CA ILE A 10 3.01 8.34 17.32
C ILE A 10 3.18 7.41 18.51
N ARG A 11 2.31 7.62 19.49
CA ARG A 11 2.17 6.77 20.66
C ARG A 11 0.78 6.18 20.69
N ASN A 12 0.69 4.94 21.11
CA ASN A 12 -0.57 4.29 21.39
C ASN A 12 -1.30 5.08 22.49
N LYS A 13 -2.54 5.50 22.22
CA LYS A 13 -3.31 6.35 23.14
C LYS A 13 -3.69 5.67 24.46
N GLN A 14 -3.72 4.34 24.49
CA GLN A 14 -4.09 3.55 25.66
C GLN A 14 -2.87 3.16 26.50
N THR A 15 -1.75 2.82 25.85
CA THR A 15 -0.55 2.30 26.54
C THR A 15 0.60 3.32 26.65
N GLY A 16 0.54 4.43 25.91
CA GLY A 16 1.60 5.45 25.86
C GLY A 16 2.89 5.01 25.15
N GLN A 17 2.97 3.75 24.69
CA GLN A 17 4.11 3.20 23.99
C GLN A 17 4.25 3.78 22.58
N PHE A 18 5.49 3.99 22.14
CA PHE A 18 5.76 4.42 20.77
C PHE A 18 5.36 3.34 19.77
N GLU A 19 4.68 3.73 18.70
CA GLU A 19 4.27 2.79 17.65
C GLU A 19 5.35 2.57 16.58
N GLY A 20 6.57 3.05 16.82
CA GLY A 20 7.72 2.85 15.93
C GLY A 20 7.70 3.70 14.66
N TYR A 21 6.81 4.70 14.56
CA TYR A 21 6.80 5.67 13.48
C TYR A 21 6.42 7.09 13.95
N GLY A 22 6.65 8.05 13.07
CA GLY A 22 6.33 9.45 13.29
C GLY A 22 6.21 10.22 11.98
N PHE A 23 5.80 11.47 12.09
CA PHE A 23 5.64 12.39 10.98
C PHE A 23 6.67 13.51 11.09
N VAL A 24 7.29 13.83 9.96
CA VAL A 24 8.21 14.95 9.83
C VAL A 24 7.63 15.92 8.82
N GLU A 25 7.36 17.14 9.26
CA GLU A 25 6.86 18.22 8.43
C GLU A 25 8.00 19.18 8.10
N PHE A 26 8.21 19.37 6.80
CA PHE A 26 9.19 20.30 6.27
C PHE A 26 8.52 21.58 5.80
N ALA A 27 9.23 22.69 5.89
CA ALA A 27 8.74 23.99 5.45
C ALA A 27 8.39 24.03 3.94
N THR A 28 9.05 23.20 3.12
CA THR A 28 8.76 23.11 1.69
C THR A 28 8.73 21.67 1.21
N ARG A 29 7.94 21.43 0.15
CA ARG A 29 7.92 20.14 -0.55
C ARG A 29 9.29 19.77 -1.12
N ALA A 30 10.04 20.73 -1.67
CA ALA A 30 11.36 20.46 -2.24
C ALA A 30 12.37 19.99 -1.18
N THR A 31 12.27 20.49 0.05
CA THR A 31 13.08 19.99 1.17
C THR A 31 12.65 18.57 1.57
N ALA A 32 11.34 18.30 1.67
CA ALA A 32 10.83 16.97 1.97
C ALA A 32 11.21 15.93 0.91
N GLU A 33 11.19 16.30 -0.36
CA GLU A 33 11.55 15.42 -1.48
C GLU A 33 13.04 15.05 -1.45
N ARG A 34 13.92 16.03 -1.23
CA ARG A 34 15.35 15.79 -1.04
C ARG A 34 15.60 14.83 0.13
N VAL A 35 14.97 15.07 1.28
CA VAL A 35 15.13 14.19 2.45
C VAL A 35 14.60 12.77 2.17
N LEU A 36 13.44 12.64 1.52
CA LEU A 36 12.88 11.35 1.16
C LEU A 36 13.82 10.57 0.23
N GLN A 37 14.39 11.21 -0.79
CA GLN A 37 15.33 10.56 -1.71
C GLN A 37 16.66 10.21 -1.04
N THR A 38 17.18 11.08 -0.18
CA THR A 38 18.49 10.87 0.45
C THR A 38 18.47 9.84 1.57
N TYR A 39 17.40 9.81 2.38
CA TYR A 39 17.40 9.02 3.61
C TYR A 39 16.52 7.77 3.56
N ASN A 40 15.54 7.67 2.65
CA ASN A 40 14.74 6.46 2.54
C ASN A 40 15.61 5.25 2.15
N GLY A 41 15.55 4.18 2.93
CA GLY A 41 16.37 2.98 2.76
C GLY A 41 17.78 3.05 3.36
N THR A 42 18.20 4.19 3.90
CA THR A 42 19.50 4.31 4.60
C THR A 42 19.42 3.75 6.02
N MET A 43 20.52 3.17 6.54
CA MET A 43 20.58 2.67 7.92
C MET A 43 20.30 3.78 8.93
N MET A 44 19.44 3.50 9.91
CA MET A 44 19.22 4.41 11.03
C MET A 44 20.48 4.45 11.90
N PRO A 45 20.96 5.65 12.29
CA PRO A 45 22.01 5.78 13.28
C PRO A 45 21.58 5.08 14.58
N ASN A 46 22.42 4.17 15.09
CA ASN A 46 22.17 3.39 16.30
C ASN A 46 20.95 2.45 16.23
N GLY A 47 20.48 2.12 15.03
CA GLY A 47 19.41 1.15 14.82
C GLY A 47 19.82 0.08 13.81
N GLU A 48 19.26 -1.13 13.97
CA GLU A 48 19.43 -2.22 13.00
C GLU A 48 18.47 -2.10 11.80
N GLN A 49 17.63 -1.07 11.78
CA GLN A 49 16.62 -0.85 10.75
C GLN A 49 17.03 0.28 9.81
N ALA A 50 16.65 0.18 8.54
CA ALA A 50 16.75 1.29 7.60
C ALA A 50 15.56 2.24 7.75
N PHE A 51 15.76 3.53 7.54
CA PHE A 51 14.69 4.51 7.46
C PHE A 51 13.67 4.12 6.37
N ARG A 52 12.39 4.16 6.72
CA ARG A 52 11.28 3.97 5.79
C ARG A 52 10.46 5.26 5.72
N LEU A 53 10.87 6.16 4.83
CA LEU A 53 10.22 7.45 4.64
C LEU A 53 9.20 7.35 3.50
N ASN A 54 8.02 7.89 3.72
CA ASN A 54 6.97 8.01 2.70
C ASN A 54 6.28 9.37 2.86
N TRP A 55 5.63 9.84 1.79
CA TRP A 55 4.80 11.05 1.86
C TRP A 55 3.62 10.81 2.80
N ALA A 56 3.54 11.59 3.87
CA ALA A 56 2.42 11.61 4.79
C ALA A 56 1.37 12.62 4.31
N GLY A 57 0.11 12.19 4.24
CA GLY A 57 -0.91 12.92 3.49
C GLY A 57 -0.68 12.68 2.02
N GLY A 58 -1.21 11.56 1.53
CA GLY A 58 -1.00 11.10 0.16
C GLY A 58 -1.20 12.24 -0.85
N LYS A 59 -0.54 12.13 -1.99
CA LYS A 59 -1.10 12.72 -3.20
C LYS A 59 -2.56 12.23 -3.27
N LYS A 60 -3.51 13.07 -2.83
CA LYS A 60 -4.94 12.98 -3.17
C LYS A 60 -5.10 13.31 -4.67
N GLY A 61 -4.27 12.68 -5.51
CA GLY A 61 -4.29 12.82 -6.95
C GLY A 61 -4.80 11.54 -7.63
N ASP A 62 -4.75 10.39 -6.96
CA ASP A 62 -5.30 9.13 -7.47
C ASP A 62 -6.05 8.30 -6.40
N ASP A 63 -5.64 8.37 -5.12
CA ASP A 63 -6.20 7.57 -3.99
C ASP A 63 -7.47 8.15 -3.35
N ALA A 64 -8.03 9.23 -3.91
CA ALA A 64 -9.23 9.85 -3.33
C ALA A 64 -10.54 9.13 -3.72
N ASN A 65 -10.47 8.20 -4.66
CA ASN A 65 -11.57 7.31 -5.06
C ASN A 65 -11.05 5.86 -5.04
N ASP A 66 -10.75 5.34 -3.85
CA ASP A 66 -10.30 3.96 -3.68
C ASP A 66 -11.46 2.98 -3.92
N TYR A 67 -11.84 2.80 -5.18
CA TYR A 67 -12.73 1.72 -5.61
C TYR A 67 -11.95 0.41 -5.51
N THR A 68 -11.91 -0.16 -4.32
CA THR A 68 -11.13 -1.35 -4.01
C THR A 68 -12.04 -2.49 -3.61
N ILE A 69 -11.78 -3.68 -4.14
CA ILE A 69 -12.45 -4.91 -3.73
C ILE A 69 -11.49 -5.78 -2.93
N PHE A 70 -12.06 -6.56 -2.01
CA PHE A 70 -11.37 -7.67 -1.36
C PHE A 70 -11.53 -8.92 -2.21
N VAL A 71 -10.44 -9.69 -2.37
CA VAL A 71 -10.45 -10.97 -3.07
C VAL A 71 -9.87 -12.03 -2.14
N GLY A 72 -10.71 -12.98 -1.71
CA GLY A 72 -10.35 -14.07 -0.81
C GLY A 72 -10.04 -15.38 -1.55
N ASP A 73 -9.75 -16.42 -0.78
CA ASP A 73 -9.52 -17.80 -1.25
C ASP A 73 -8.49 -17.93 -2.38
N LEU A 74 -7.48 -17.06 -2.34
CA LEU A 74 -6.37 -17.09 -3.30
C LEU A 74 -5.43 -18.24 -2.97
N ALA A 75 -5.03 -19.00 -4.00
CA ALA A 75 -3.99 -20.00 -3.86
C ALA A 75 -2.65 -19.37 -3.44
N SER A 76 -1.82 -20.13 -2.75
CA SER A 76 -0.56 -19.63 -2.18
C SER A 76 0.48 -19.19 -3.22
N ASP A 77 0.34 -19.67 -4.46
CA ASP A 77 1.17 -19.33 -5.62
C ASP A 77 0.63 -18.12 -6.41
N VAL A 78 -0.54 -17.58 -6.07
CA VAL A 78 -1.09 -16.37 -6.71
C VAL A 78 -0.22 -15.16 -6.39
N THR A 79 0.28 -14.51 -7.45
CA THR A 79 1.06 -13.28 -7.35
C THR A 79 0.17 -12.05 -7.58
N GLU A 80 0.66 -10.87 -7.16
CA GLU A 80 0.01 -9.59 -7.43
C GLU A 80 -0.20 -9.35 -8.93
N TYR A 81 0.79 -9.74 -9.74
CA TYR A 81 0.70 -9.66 -11.21
C TYR A 81 -0.42 -10.54 -11.76
N MET A 82 -0.50 -11.80 -11.35
CA MET A 82 -1.55 -12.73 -11.81
C MET A 82 -2.94 -12.23 -11.44
N LEU A 83 -3.11 -11.77 -10.18
CA LEU A 83 -4.37 -11.22 -9.72
C LEU A 83 -4.75 -9.95 -10.51
N GLN A 84 -3.80 -9.05 -10.73
CA GLN A 84 -4.03 -7.83 -11.51
C GLN A 84 -4.43 -8.11 -12.96
N GLU A 85 -3.71 -9.00 -13.65
CA GLU A 85 -3.98 -9.33 -15.05
C GLU A 85 -5.32 -10.07 -15.21
N THR A 86 -5.70 -10.90 -14.24
CA THR A 86 -7.02 -11.56 -14.20
C THR A 86 -8.16 -10.56 -14.17
N PHE A 87 -8.03 -9.45 -13.43
CA PHE A 87 -9.07 -8.41 -13.44
C PHE A 87 -8.97 -7.50 -14.66
N ARG A 88 -7.76 -7.23 -15.17
CA ARG A 88 -7.56 -6.40 -16.37
C ARG A 88 -8.15 -6.98 -17.64
N SER A 89 -8.24 -8.30 -17.76
CA SER A 89 -8.90 -8.94 -18.90
C SER A 89 -10.40 -8.63 -18.98
N HIS A 90 -11.02 -8.21 -17.87
CA HIS A 90 -12.44 -7.88 -17.78
C HIS A 90 -12.71 -6.38 -17.56
N TYR A 91 -11.79 -5.66 -16.91
CA TYR A 91 -11.98 -4.29 -16.43
C TYR A 91 -10.78 -3.41 -16.77
N THR A 92 -11.01 -2.37 -17.57
CA THR A 92 -9.93 -1.53 -18.10
C THR A 92 -9.38 -0.53 -17.08
N SER A 93 -10.16 -0.21 -16.05
CA SER A 93 -9.80 0.78 -15.03
C SER A 93 -8.91 0.21 -13.92
N VAL A 94 -8.54 -1.07 -13.96
CA VAL A 94 -7.70 -1.70 -12.92
C VAL A 94 -6.37 -0.97 -12.78
N LYS A 95 -6.16 -0.37 -11.61
CA LYS A 95 -4.97 0.41 -11.24
C LYS A 95 -3.89 -0.46 -10.62
N GLY A 96 -4.25 -1.53 -9.92
CA GLY A 96 -3.28 -2.41 -9.26
C GLY A 96 -3.93 -3.48 -8.41
N ALA A 97 -3.11 -4.45 -7.99
CA ALA A 97 -3.49 -5.46 -7.02
C ALA A 97 -2.44 -5.59 -5.90
N LYS A 98 -2.86 -6.04 -4.71
CA LYS A 98 -1.99 -6.26 -3.56
C LYS A 98 -2.35 -7.58 -2.89
N ILE A 99 -1.37 -8.48 -2.72
CA ILE A 99 -1.55 -9.70 -1.93
C ILE A 99 -1.15 -9.40 -0.49
N VAL A 100 -1.97 -9.85 0.46
CA VAL A 100 -1.64 -9.72 1.87
C VAL A 100 -0.77 -10.90 2.28
N THR A 101 0.43 -10.58 2.74
CA THR A 101 1.39 -11.56 3.24
C THR A 101 1.55 -11.45 4.76
N ASP A 102 1.91 -12.57 5.37
CA ASP A 102 2.40 -12.60 6.72
C ASP A 102 3.76 -11.89 6.79
N ARG A 103 3.88 -10.90 7.70
CA ARG A 103 5.06 -10.04 7.77
C ARG A 103 6.32 -10.75 8.25
N ILE A 104 6.17 -11.87 8.96
CA ILE A 104 7.30 -12.62 9.54
C ILE A 104 7.80 -13.64 8.53
N THR A 105 6.88 -14.42 7.95
CA THR A 105 7.21 -15.55 7.07
C THR A 105 7.25 -15.18 5.59
N GLY A 106 6.70 -14.02 5.21
CA GLY A 106 6.55 -13.58 3.83
C GLY A 106 5.49 -14.34 3.03
N ARG A 107 4.81 -15.33 3.64
CA ARG A 107 3.84 -16.19 2.94
C ARG A 107 2.52 -15.46 2.71
N SER A 108 1.87 -15.75 1.58
CA SER A 108 0.51 -15.27 1.30
C SER A 108 -0.46 -15.71 2.40
N LYS A 109 -1.37 -14.82 2.80
CA LYS A 109 -2.49 -15.13 3.69
C LYS A 109 -3.72 -15.65 2.95
N GLY A 110 -3.62 -15.88 1.63
CA GLY A 110 -4.72 -16.37 0.80
C GLY A 110 -5.75 -15.31 0.43
N TYR A 111 -5.40 -14.01 0.52
CA TYR A 111 -6.27 -12.93 0.09
C TYR A 111 -5.50 -11.70 -0.36
N GLY A 112 -6.18 -10.82 -1.08
CA GLY A 112 -5.64 -9.57 -1.60
C GLY A 112 -6.71 -8.53 -1.89
N PHE A 113 -6.25 -7.45 -2.50
CA PHE A 113 -7.08 -6.32 -2.90
C PHE A 113 -6.83 -5.98 -4.36
N VAL A 114 -7.89 -5.59 -5.07
CA VAL A 114 -7.79 -5.07 -6.45
C VAL A 114 -8.42 -3.69 -6.48
N ARG A 115 -7.72 -2.74 -7.08
CA ARG A 115 -8.13 -1.35 -7.16
C ARG A 115 -8.51 -0.95 -8.58
N PHE A 116 -9.59 -0.22 -8.69
CA PHE A 116 -10.17 0.30 -9.92
C PHE A 116 -10.09 1.82 -9.96
N GLY A 117 -10.08 2.37 -11.17
CA GLY A 117 -10.26 3.80 -11.42
C GLY A 117 -11.72 4.19 -11.61
N ASP A 118 -12.62 3.22 -11.81
CA ASP A 118 -14.04 3.42 -12.09
C ASP A 118 -14.92 2.66 -11.08
N ALA A 119 -15.91 3.38 -10.52
CA ALA A 119 -16.83 2.85 -9.51
C ALA A 119 -17.77 1.77 -10.07
N ASN A 120 -18.21 1.92 -11.32
CA ASN A 120 -19.11 0.98 -11.97
C ASN A 120 -18.38 -0.33 -12.30
N GLU A 121 -17.11 -0.25 -12.72
CA GLU A 121 -16.29 -1.47 -12.88
C GLU A 121 -16.07 -2.18 -11.55
N GLN A 122 -15.81 -1.46 -10.46
CA GLN A 122 -15.72 -2.05 -9.13
C GLN A 122 -17.03 -2.72 -8.70
N ALA A 123 -18.18 -2.08 -8.91
CA ALA A 123 -19.48 -2.64 -8.58
C ALA A 123 -19.79 -3.91 -9.41
N ARG A 124 -19.48 -3.89 -10.71
CA ARG A 124 -19.61 -5.06 -11.59
C ARG A 124 -18.68 -6.20 -11.18
N ALA A 125 -17.42 -5.90 -10.84
CA ALA A 125 -16.47 -6.90 -10.37
C ALA A 125 -16.96 -7.63 -9.12
N MET A 126 -17.59 -6.93 -8.18
CA MET A 126 -18.18 -7.54 -6.98
C MET A 126 -19.27 -8.56 -7.30
N THR A 127 -20.01 -8.39 -8.41
CA THR A 127 -21.09 -9.30 -8.81
C THR A 127 -20.64 -10.39 -9.79
N GLU A 128 -19.78 -10.04 -10.76
CA GLU A 128 -19.40 -10.90 -11.88
C GLU A 128 -18.22 -11.81 -11.55
N MET A 129 -17.30 -11.36 -10.70
CA MET A 129 -16.09 -12.12 -10.35
C MET A 129 -16.26 -12.96 -9.07
N ASN A 130 -17.38 -12.83 -8.38
CA ASN A 130 -17.64 -13.63 -7.18
C ASN A 130 -17.84 -15.11 -7.57
N GLY A 131 -16.99 -15.99 -7.04
CA GLY A 131 -16.98 -17.42 -7.39
C GLY A 131 -16.28 -17.75 -8.71
N VAL A 132 -15.64 -16.79 -9.38
CA VAL A 132 -14.77 -17.08 -10.53
C VAL A 132 -13.45 -17.62 -10.01
N PHE A 133 -13.13 -18.86 -10.39
CA PHE A 133 -11.81 -19.41 -10.16
C PHE A 133 -10.79 -18.63 -10.99
N ALA A 134 -9.75 -18.08 -10.34
CA ALA A 134 -8.57 -17.64 -11.07
C ALA A 134 -8.02 -18.84 -11.84
N GLN A 135 -8.29 -18.91 -13.14
CA GLN A 135 -7.98 -20.08 -13.93
C GLN A 135 -6.47 -20.31 -13.88
N ARG A 136 -6.08 -21.50 -13.41
CA ARG A 136 -4.76 -22.08 -13.72
C ARG A 136 -4.73 -22.33 -15.22
N GLY A 137 -4.29 -21.35 -15.98
CA GLY A 137 -3.98 -21.51 -17.40
C GLY A 137 -2.62 -22.16 -17.55
N LEU A 138 -2.65 -23.46 -17.90
CA LEU A 138 -1.67 -24.31 -18.60
C LEU A 138 -0.17 -24.13 -18.33
#